data_AF-A0A9E4GUR1-F1
#
_entry.id   AF-A0A9E4GUR1-F1
#
_cell.length_a   1.000
_cell.length_b   1.000
_cell.length_c   1.000
_cell.angle_alpha   90.00
_cell.angle_beta   90.00
_cell.angle_gamma   90.00
#
_symmetry.space_group_name_H-M   'P 1'
#
loop_
_entity.id
_entity.type
_entity.pdbx_description
1 polymer ?
#
loop_
_entity_poly.entity_id
_entity_poly.type
_entity_poly.pdbx_seq_one_letter_code
_entity_poly.pdbx_strand_id
1 'polypeptide(L)'
;MIIGPKPIDGGNYIFDAAERGAFLDAEPEAAPWLRPFIGAREYLQGGERWILAPHDAPPEVLARLPRVRERIAAVRTFREDSKSTQTQKLAAAPTLYHVNVVPTAPFLVIPESGSERREYAPIGWLEPPAIPSNLVRILSDATLSDFALLASTMHMAWLRYIGGRLKSDYRCSIGVVYNTFPMPPEGAALSRLEPLAQAGLDARAAHRGAALADLYDPDLMPPNLRRAHQAIDRAVDRLCRRTGFASERERVEHLFMLYEKMQTPLELAARGKSKRRRRTPASWRDTR
;
A
#
# COMPACT_ATOMS: atom_id res chain seq x y z
N MET A 1 -4.90 1.42 -5.63
CA MET A 1 -4.13 1.10 -4.40
C MET A 1 -5.07 1.13 -3.19
N ILE A 2 -4.93 0.16 -2.29
CA ILE A 2 -5.75 0.04 -1.06
C ILE A 2 -4.87 -0.21 0.17
N ILE A 3 -5.47 -0.11 1.35
CA ILE A 3 -4.81 -0.41 2.63
C ILE A 3 -4.81 -1.93 2.88
N GLY A 4 -3.71 -2.47 3.41
CA GLY A 4 -3.67 -3.86 3.84
C GLY A 4 -4.56 -4.14 5.06
N PRO A 5 -4.86 -5.42 5.34
CA PRO A 5 -5.60 -5.85 6.51
C PRO A 5 -5.17 -5.20 7.83
N LYS A 6 -6.18 -4.81 8.62
CA LYS A 6 -6.02 -4.20 9.95
C LYS A 6 -6.72 -5.06 11.00
N PRO A 7 -6.01 -5.83 11.83
CA PRO A 7 -6.65 -6.77 12.75
C PRO A 7 -7.47 -6.12 13.87
N ILE A 8 -6.93 -5.13 14.59
CA ILE A 8 -7.49 -4.59 15.84
C ILE A 8 -7.82 -5.73 16.82
N ASP A 9 -6.78 -6.45 17.22
CA ASP A 9 -6.85 -7.74 17.92
C ASP A 9 -6.08 -7.73 19.25
N GLY A 10 -5.44 -6.63 19.61
CA GLY A 10 -4.60 -6.54 20.81
C GLY A 10 -3.34 -7.42 20.74
N GLY A 11 -2.92 -7.83 19.54
CA GLY A 11 -1.81 -8.75 19.33
C GLY A 11 -2.17 -10.23 19.46
N ASN A 12 -3.43 -10.59 19.74
CA ASN A 12 -3.82 -11.98 19.96
C ASN A 12 -3.74 -12.88 18.71
N TYR A 13 -3.77 -12.30 17.51
CA TYR A 13 -3.61 -13.05 16.27
C TYR A 13 -2.21 -12.98 15.69
N ILE A 14 -1.29 -12.19 16.27
CA ILE A 14 0.04 -11.97 15.73
C ILE A 14 1.05 -12.80 16.52
N PHE A 15 1.96 -13.45 15.81
CA PHE A 15 2.98 -14.32 16.37
C PHE A 15 4.34 -13.99 15.79
N ASP A 16 5.38 -14.02 16.60
CA ASP A 16 6.74 -14.23 16.12
C ASP A 16 7.01 -15.71 15.79
N ALA A 17 8.24 -16.03 15.37
CA ALA A 17 8.61 -17.41 15.01
C ALA A 17 8.53 -18.39 16.19
N ALA A 18 8.95 -17.97 17.39
CA ALA A 18 8.96 -18.81 18.58
C ALA A 18 7.55 -19.03 19.12
N GLU A 19 6.75 -17.96 19.20
CA GLU A 19 5.34 -18.02 19.58
C GLU A 19 4.54 -18.90 18.63
N ARG A 20 4.79 -18.81 17.32
CA ARG A 20 4.19 -19.71 16.34
C ARG A 20 4.59 -21.16 16.58
N GLY A 21 5.88 -21.43 16.79
CA GLY A 21 6.37 -22.79 17.06
C GLY A 21 5.64 -23.41 18.24
N ALA A 22 5.66 -22.72 19.38
CA ALA A 22 4.96 -23.17 20.58
C ALA A 22 3.45 -23.33 20.39
N PHE A 23 2.81 -22.46 19.60
CA PHE A 23 1.39 -22.56 19.30
C PHE A 23 1.06 -23.79 18.45
N LEU A 24 1.90 -24.10 17.45
CA LEU A 24 1.71 -25.26 16.57
C LEU A 24 2.09 -26.58 17.24
N ASP A 25 3.00 -26.58 18.21
CA ASP A 25 3.26 -27.75 19.05
C ASP A 25 2.03 -28.13 19.89
N ALA A 26 1.30 -27.12 20.36
CA ALA A 26 0.09 -27.32 21.16
C ALA A 26 -1.16 -27.62 20.31
N GLU A 27 -1.25 -27.06 19.09
CA GLU A 27 -2.41 -27.23 18.20
C GLU A 27 -1.96 -27.30 16.72
N PRO A 28 -1.43 -28.44 16.26
CA PRO A 28 -0.84 -28.56 14.91
C PRO A 28 -1.84 -28.31 13.78
N GLU A 29 -3.11 -28.65 13.99
CA GLU A 29 -4.19 -28.48 13.01
C GLU A 29 -4.49 -27.00 12.69
N ALA A 30 -3.98 -26.05 13.48
CA ALA A 30 -4.11 -24.61 13.19
C ALA A 30 -3.11 -24.11 12.14
N ALA A 31 -2.10 -24.90 11.76
CA ALA A 31 -1.04 -24.51 10.83
C ALA A 31 -1.54 -23.91 9.51
N PRO A 32 -2.59 -24.45 8.86
CA PRO A 32 -3.10 -23.88 7.62
C PRO A 32 -3.61 -22.43 7.75
N TRP A 33 -4.06 -22.00 8.94
CA TRP A 33 -4.65 -20.66 9.17
C TRP A 33 -3.63 -19.67 9.72
N LEU A 34 -2.41 -20.10 10.01
CA LEU A 34 -1.29 -19.24 10.35
C LEU A 34 -0.53 -18.87 9.07
N ARG A 35 -0.62 -17.60 8.68
CA ARG A 35 -0.10 -17.09 7.42
C ARG A 35 1.02 -16.06 7.68
N PRO A 36 2.04 -15.94 6.80
CA PRO A 36 3.05 -14.90 6.92
C PRO A 36 2.40 -13.51 6.96
N PHE A 37 2.79 -12.66 7.91
CA PHE A 37 2.18 -11.35 8.14
C PHE A 37 3.16 -10.21 7.92
N ILE A 38 3.12 -9.62 6.73
CA ILE A 38 4.17 -8.76 6.23
C ILE A 38 3.81 -7.29 6.41
N GLY A 39 4.52 -6.59 7.29
CA GLY A 39 4.50 -5.14 7.40
C GLY A 39 5.69 -4.47 6.71
N ALA A 40 5.83 -3.16 6.88
CA ALA A 40 6.93 -2.41 6.30
C ALA A 40 8.29 -2.92 6.77
N ARG A 41 8.42 -3.29 8.06
CA ARG A 41 9.64 -3.86 8.62
C ARG A 41 9.95 -5.22 7.99
N GLU A 42 9.00 -6.16 8.04
CA GLU A 42 9.19 -7.51 7.51
C GLU A 42 9.51 -7.48 6.01
N TYR A 43 8.89 -6.57 5.26
CA TYR A 43 9.14 -6.39 3.84
C TYR A 43 10.54 -5.82 3.56
N LEU A 44 10.96 -4.78 4.30
CA LEU A 44 12.20 -4.08 4.03
C LEU A 44 13.43 -4.77 4.60
N GLN A 45 13.33 -5.29 5.83
CA GLN A 45 14.44 -5.78 6.63
C GLN A 45 14.42 -7.31 6.78
N GLY A 46 13.37 -7.97 6.29
CA GLY A 46 13.10 -9.36 6.63
C GLY A 46 12.55 -9.50 8.06
N GLY A 47 12.53 -10.74 8.53
CA GLY A 47 11.95 -11.11 9.82
C GLY A 47 10.71 -11.99 9.65
N GLU A 48 10.46 -12.81 10.66
CA GLU A 48 9.38 -13.78 10.66
C GLU A 48 8.27 -13.30 11.58
N ARG A 49 7.14 -12.95 10.97
CA ARG A 49 5.92 -12.60 11.67
C ARG A 49 4.76 -13.30 11.00
N TRP A 50 3.83 -13.79 11.81
CA TRP A 50 2.71 -14.59 11.37
C TRP A 50 1.41 -14.01 11.91
N ILE A 51 0.32 -14.26 11.22
CA ILE A 51 -1.02 -13.88 11.66
C ILE A 51 -1.98 -15.06 11.52
N LEU A 52 -2.83 -15.24 12.53
CA LEU A 52 -3.93 -16.19 12.49
C LEU A 52 -5.09 -15.58 11.70
N ALA A 53 -5.51 -16.26 10.64
CA ALA A 53 -6.62 -15.89 9.75
C ALA A 53 -7.84 -16.82 9.97
N PRO A 54 -8.55 -16.71 11.11
CA PRO A 54 -9.63 -17.63 11.44
C PRO A 54 -10.87 -17.45 10.56
N HIS A 55 -10.97 -16.36 9.80
CA HIS A 55 -12.08 -16.11 8.88
C HIS A 55 -12.10 -17.01 7.64
N ASP A 56 -10.96 -17.62 7.29
CA ASP A 56 -10.87 -18.58 6.18
C ASP A 56 -11.32 -20.00 6.60
N ALA A 57 -11.52 -20.24 7.90
CA ALA A 57 -11.83 -21.54 8.46
C ALA A 57 -13.34 -21.75 8.67
N PRO A 58 -13.90 -22.91 8.27
CA PRO A 58 -15.29 -23.26 8.60
C PRO A 58 -15.52 -23.34 10.12
N PRO A 59 -16.72 -22.98 10.63
CA PRO A 59 -17.03 -23.02 12.06
C PRO A 59 -16.79 -24.40 12.72
N GLU A 60 -17.07 -25.49 12.01
CA GLU A 60 -16.86 -26.86 12.48
C GLU A 60 -15.38 -27.22 12.64
N VAL A 61 -14.49 -26.59 11.86
CA VAL A 61 -13.04 -26.70 12.02
C VAL A 61 -12.61 -25.91 13.25
N LEU A 62 -13.04 -24.64 13.34
CA LEU A 62 -12.72 -23.79 14.49
C LEU A 62 -13.19 -24.38 15.82
N ALA A 63 -14.34 -25.07 15.83
CA ALA A 63 -14.87 -25.74 17.01
C ALA A 63 -13.90 -26.76 17.63
N ARG A 64 -13.07 -27.39 16.79
CA ARG A 64 -12.09 -28.43 17.16
C ARG A 64 -10.72 -27.87 17.53
N LEU A 65 -10.52 -26.56 17.39
CA LEU A 65 -9.25 -25.85 17.64
C LEU A 65 -9.35 -25.01 18.93
N PRO A 66 -9.25 -25.62 20.12
CA PRO A 66 -9.41 -24.91 21.39
C PRO A 66 -8.49 -23.69 21.57
N ARG A 67 -7.23 -23.76 21.14
CA ARG A 67 -6.27 -22.63 21.26
C ARG A 67 -6.61 -21.49 20.31
N VAL A 68 -7.02 -21.80 19.07
CA VAL A 68 -7.57 -20.77 18.16
C VAL A 68 -8.81 -20.12 18.77
N ARG A 69 -9.71 -20.89 19.39
CA ARG A 69 -10.90 -20.34 20.06
C ARG A 69 -10.56 -19.44 21.23
N GLU A 70 -9.54 -19.78 22.03
CA GLU A 70 -9.01 -18.92 23.10
C GLU A 70 -8.56 -17.56 22.53
N ARG A 71 -7.83 -17.55 21.41
CA ARG A 71 -7.42 -16.30 20.74
C ARG A 71 -8.62 -15.49 20.24
N ILE A 72 -9.61 -16.15 19.62
CA ILE A 72 -10.84 -15.49 19.15
C ILE A 72 -11.60 -14.83 20.32
N ALA A 73 -11.70 -15.53 21.45
CA ALA A 73 -12.33 -14.99 22.66
C ALA A 73 -11.54 -13.78 23.22
N ALA A 74 -10.21 -13.87 23.27
CA ALA A 74 -9.36 -12.76 23.72
C ALA A 74 -9.50 -11.52 22.81
N VAL A 75 -9.60 -11.70 21.49
CA VAL A 75 -9.88 -10.60 20.55
C VAL A 75 -11.25 -9.97 20.81
N ARG A 76 -12.27 -10.79 21.07
CA ARG A 76 -13.61 -10.29 21.41
C ARG A 76 -13.55 -9.39 22.65
N THR A 77 -12.97 -9.89 23.75
CA THR A 77 -12.84 -9.14 25.00
C THR A 77 -12.06 -7.84 24.81
N PHE A 78 -10.89 -7.90 24.14
CA PHE A 78 -10.10 -6.71 23.83
C PHE A 78 -10.90 -5.63 23.07
N ARG A 79 -11.75 -6.05 22.12
CA ARG A 79 -12.59 -5.14 21.33
C ARG A 79 -13.74 -4.57 22.15
N GLU A 80 -14.37 -5.36 23.02
CA GLU A 80 -15.44 -4.92 23.94
C GLU A 80 -14.94 -3.85 24.92
N ASP A 81 -13.70 -3.99 25.40
CA ASP A 81 -13.06 -3.07 26.35
C ASP A 81 -12.56 -1.77 25.68
N SER A 82 -12.66 -1.65 24.35
CA SER A 82 -12.19 -0.47 23.62
C SER A 82 -13.04 0.77 23.92
N LYS A 83 -12.42 1.95 23.92
CA LYS A 83 -13.14 3.24 23.98
C LYS A 83 -13.82 3.62 22.65
N SER A 84 -13.45 2.98 21.55
CA SER A 84 -14.01 3.27 20.22
C SER A 84 -15.29 2.47 20.00
N THR A 85 -16.43 3.14 19.84
CA THR A 85 -17.71 2.48 19.55
C THR A 85 -17.66 1.58 18.31
N GLN A 86 -16.86 1.95 17.31
CA GLN A 86 -16.67 1.11 16.11
C GLN A 86 -15.90 -0.17 16.43
N THR A 87 -14.91 -0.09 17.32
CA THR A 87 -14.14 -1.26 17.77
C THR A 87 -14.99 -2.17 18.65
N GLN A 88 -15.80 -1.61 19.56
CA GLN A 88 -16.76 -2.36 20.36
C GLN A 88 -17.75 -3.15 19.48
N LYS A 89 -18.30 -2.51 18.43
CA LYS A 89 -19.18 -3.19 17.46
C LYS A 89 -18.48 -4.34 16.74
N LEU A 90 -17.19 -4.21 16.44
CA LEU A 90 -16.39 -5.25 15.79
C LEU A 90 -16.21 -6.49 16.67
N ALA A 91 -16.41 -6.39 18.00
CA ALA A 91 -16.36 -7.55 18.89
C ALA A 91 -17.43 -8.62 18.56
N ALA A 92 -18.52 -8.24 17.91
CA ALA A 92 -19.55 -9.19 17.44
C ALA A 92 -19.06 -10.11 16.30
N ALA A 93 -17.96 -9.76 15.63
CA ALA A 93 -17.34 -10.56 14.57
C ALA A 93 -15.84 -10.77 14.86
N PRO A 94 -15.49 -11.54 15.92
CA PRO A 94 -14.12 -11.63 16.39
C PRO A 94 -13.19 -12.38 15.43
N THR A 95 -13.73 -13.23 14.55
CA THR A 95 -12.96 -13.94 13.51
C THR A 95 -12.52 -13.04 12.35
N LEU A 96 -13.20 -11.92 12.13
CA LEU A 96 -12.85 -10.95 11.09
C LEU A 96 -11.83 -9.93 11.60
N TYR A 97 -10.97 -9.46 10.71
CA TYR A 97 -10.21 -8.24 10.92
C TYR A 97 -11.10 -7.00 10.75
N HIS A 98 -10.67 -5.84 11.25
CA HIS A 98 -11.38 -4.59 11.03
C HIS A 98 -11.40 -4.20 9.54
N VAL A 99 -10.22 -4.21 8.91
CA VAL A 99 -10.10 -4.21 7.45
C VAL A 99 -9.75 -5.63 7.05
N ASN A 100 -10.68 -6.33 6.40
CA ASN A 100 -10.56 -7.74 6.06
C ASN A 100 -10.35 -7.96 4.55
N VAL A 101 -9.43 -7.21 3.94
CA VAL A 101 -9.12 -7.32 2.50
C VAL A 101 -7.85 -8.15 2.32
N VAL A 102 -7.99 -9.47 2.36
CA VAL A 102 -6.88 -10.40 2.20
C VAL A 102 -6.66 -10.71 0.72
N PRO A 103 -5.48 -10.43 0.14
CA PRO A 103 -5.21 -10.73 -1.26
C PRO A 103 -5.29 -12.23 -1.56
N THR A 104 -5.89 -12.57 -2.71
CA THR A 104 -6.05 -13.95 -3.22
C THR A 104 -5.23 -14.21 -4.48
N ALA A 105 -4.51 -13.19 -4.98
CA ALA A 105 -3.60 -13.24 -6.12
C ALA A 105 -2.36 -12.39 -5.82
N PRO A 106 -1.26 -12.49 -6.60
CA PRO A 106 -0.08 -11.64 -6.42
C PRO A 106 -0.43 -10.14 -6.39
N PHE A 107 0.25 -9.40 -5.53
CA PHE A 107 -0.02 -7.98 -5.28
C PHE A 107 1.28 -7.20 -5.10
N LEU A 108 1.33 -5.98 -5.65
CA LEU A 108 2.46 -5.09 -5.43
C LEU A 108 2.35 -4.43 -4.06
N VAL A 109 3.42 -4.49 -3.29
CA VAL A 109 3.53 -3.91 -1.95
C VAL A 109 4.30 -2.61 -1.98
N ILE A 110 3.75 -1.61 -1.31
CA ILE A 110 4.34 -0.29 -1.11
C ILE A 110 4.38 -0.02 0.40
N PRO A 111 5.56 0.06 1.04
CA PRO A 111 5.66 0.41 2.47
C PRO A 111 4.96 1.73 2.77
N GLU A 112 4.16 1.79 3.84
CA GLU A 112 3.50 3.05 4.24
C GLU A 112 4.53 4.10 4.63
N SER A 113 5.59 3.68 5.33
CA SER A 113 6.68 4.55 5.75
C SER A 113 8.03 3.96 5.39
N GLY A 114 8.99 4.84 5.10
CA GLY A 114 10.37 4.45 4.83
C GLY A 114 11.32 5.62 5.03
N SER A 115 12.59 5.29 5.30
CA SER A 115 13.62 6.31 5.53
C SER A 115 13.71 7.30 4.38
N GLU A 116 13.80 8.57 4.75
CA GLU A 116 14.05 9.70 3.89
C GLU A 116 15.38 9.61 3.12
N ARG A 117 16.36 8.87 3.64
CA ARG A 117 17.67 8.67 3.00
C ARG A 117 17.58 7.89 1.69
N ARG A 118 16.53 7.09 1.49
CA ARG A 118 16.41 6.26 0.29
C ARG A 118 16.03 7.12 -0.92
N GLU A 119 16.83 7.00 -1.98
CA GLU A 119 16.56 7.69 -3.25
C GLU A 119 15.27 7.17 -3.90
N TYR A 120 15.00 5.87 -3.75
CA TYR A 120 13.87 5.15 -4.33
C TYR A 120 13.07 4.40 -3.27
N ALA A 121 11.75 4.29 -3.45
CA ALA A 121 10.91 3.45 -2.61
C ALA A 121 11.15 1.96 -2.95
N PRO A 122 11.55 1.12 -1.97
CA PRO A 122 11.61 -0.31 -2.19
C PRO A 122 10.18 -0.85 -2.21
N ILE A 123 9.72 -1.20 -3.40
CA ILE A 123 8.39 -1.79 -3.67
C ILE A 123 8.57 -3.06 -4.49
N GLY A 124 7.57 -3.93 -4.56
CA GLY A 124 7.68 -5.21 -5.27
C GLY A 124 6.55 -6.16 -4.89
N TRP A 125 6.46 -7.29 -5.60
CA TRP A 125 5.34 -8.21 -5.41
C TRP A 125 5.53 -9.10 -4.19
N LEU A 126 4.41 -9.37 -3.52
CA LEU A 126 4.21 -10.53 -2.67
C LEU A 126 3.06 -11.35 -3.25
N GLU A 127 2.93 -12.58 -2.79
CA GLU A 127 1.87 -13.49 -3.21
C GLU A 127 1.24 -14.21 -2.01
N PRO A 128 -0.01 -14.69 -2.15
CA PRO A 128 -0.59 -15.60 -1.18
C PRO A 128 0.35 -16.81 -0.94
N PRO A 129 0.48 -17.30 0.30
CA PRO A 129 -0.40 -17.03 1.44
C PRO A 129 -0.02 -15.79 2.26
N ALA A 130 0.94 -14.95 1.86
CA ALA A 130 1.30 -13.77 2.65
C ALA A 130 0.12 -12.80 2.82
N ILE A 131 -0.06 -12.29 4.04
CA ILE A 131 -1.05 -11.28 4.39
C ILE A 131 -0.31 -9.95 4.66
N PRO A 132 -0.60 -8.88 3.88
CA PRO A 132 -0.01 -7.57 4.12
C PRO A 132 -0.67 -6.92 5.35
N SER A 133 0.12 -6.29 6.22
CA SER A 133 -0.46 -5.48 7.30
C SER A 133 -0.92 -4.12 6.81
N ASN A 134 -1.70 -3.42 7.63
CA ASN A 134 -2.09 -2.03 7.39
C ASN A 134 -0.91 -1.04 7.38
N LEU A 135 0.33 -1.48 7.67
CA LEU A 135 1.55 -0.68 7.56
C LEU A 135 2.17 -0.73 6.15
N VAL A 136 1.52 -1.44 5.21
CA VAL A 136 1.83 -1.35 3.80
C VAL A 136 0.57 -0.98 3.01
N ARG A 137 0.77 -0.55 1.78
CA ARG A 137 -0.27 -0.37 0.77
C ARG A 137 -0.11 -1.44 -0.28
N ILE A 138 -1.23 -1.82 -0.88
CA ILE A 138 -1.26 -2.86 -1.88
C ILE A 138 -1.92 -2.36 -3.16
N LEU A 139 -1.36 -2.79 -4.29
CA LEU A 139 -1.94 -2.62 -5.60
C LEU A 139 -2.16 -4.02 -6.18
N SER A 140 -3.44 -4.41 -6.25
CA SER A 140 -3.88 -5.61 -6.97
C SER A 140 -3.72 -5.40 -8.47
N ASP A 141 -3.50 -6.49 -9.21
CA ASP A 141 -3.40 -6.49 -10.68
C ASP A 141 -2.33 -5.53 -11.22
N ALA A 142 -1.30 -5.25 -10.41
CA ALA A 142 -0.21 -4.36 -10.77
C ALA A 142 0.64 -4.96 -11.90
N THR A 143 0.93 -4.13 -12.89
CA THR A 143 1.79 -4.46 -14.02
C THR A 143 3.24 -4.09 -13.74
N LEU A 144 4.16 -4.59 -14.58
CA LEU A 144 5.55 -4.13 -14.57
C LEU A 144 5.67 -2.63 -14.88
N SER A 145 4.75 -2.08 -15.67
CA SER A 145 4.67 -0.65 -15.94
C SER A 145 4.35 0.16 -14.67
N ASP A 146 3.42 -0.31 -13.84
CA ASP A 146 3.07 0.32 -12.56
C ASP A 146 4.27 0.34 -11.61
N PHE A 147 4.99 -0.79 -11.52
CA PHE A 147 6.21 -0.87 -10.73
C PHE A 147 7.26 0.14 -11.18
N ALA A 148 7.57 0.20 -12.47
CA ALA A 148 8.58 1.13 -12.97
C ALA A 148 8.20 2.59 -12.68
N LEU A 149 6.93 2.94 -12.84
CA LEU A 149 6.46 4.29 -12.57
C LEU A 149 6.59 4.64 -11.08
N LEU A 150 6.07 3.77 -10.21
CA LEU A 150 6.07 3.98 -8.75
C LEU A 150 7.48 3.89 -8.13
N ALA A 151 8.38 3.15 -8.75
CA ALA A 151 9.78 3.03 -8.35
C ALA A 151 10.69 4.10 -8.98
N SER A 152 10.18 5.02 -9.79
CA SER A 152 10.97 6.07 -10.43
C SER A 152 11.21 7.29 -9.53
N THR A 153 12.25 8.06 -9.84
CA THR A 153 12.50 9.40 -9.28
C THR A 153 11.35 10.37 -9.53
N MET A 154 10.55 10.19 -10.59
CA MET A 154 9.39 11.04 -10.87
C MET A 154 8.32 10.86 -9.79
N HIS A 155 7.97 9.61 -9.48
CA HIS A 155 7.04 9.32 -8.40
C HIS A 155 7.64 9.67 -7.03
N MET A 156 8.94 9.43 -6.83
CA MET A 156 9.61 9.82 -5.59
C MET A 156 9.62 11.34 -5.39
N ALA A 157 9.80 12.14 -6.43
CA ALA A 157 9.69 13.59 -6.36
C ALA A 157 8.29 14.01 -5.87
N TRP A 158 7.23 13.39 -6.39
CA TRP A 158 5.88 13.63 -5.91
C TRP A 158 5.70 13.23 -4.43
N LEU A 159 6.15 12.03 -4.06
CA LEU A 159 6.10 11.55 -2.68
C LEU A 159 6.85 12.46 -1.72
N ARG A 160 8.03 12.97 -2.11
CA ARG A 160 8.86 13.83 -1.26
C ARG A 160 8.21 15.17 -0.93
N TYR A 161 7.53 15.76 -1.92
CA TYR A 161 6.98 17.13 -1.83
C TYR A 161 5.52 17.17 -1.38
N ILE A 162 4.72 16.16 -1.73
CA ILE A 162 3.28 16.12 -1.45
C ILE A 162 2.94 15.14 -0.33
N GLY A 163 3.74 14.09 -0.18
CA GLY A 163 3.53 13.07 0.84
C GLY A 163 3.66 13.60 2.26
N GLY A 164 2.94 12.96 3.18
CA GLY A 164 3.12 13.21 4.59
C GLY A 164 4.48 12.68 5.08
N ARG A 165 4.83 13.04 6.31
CA ARG A 165 6.04 12.54 6.99
C ARG A 165 5.71 11.97 8.36
N LEU A 166 6.48 10.96 8.79
CA LEU A 166 6.55 10.55 10.18
C LEU A 166 7.91 11.01 10.72
N LYS A 167 7.92 12.09 11.51
CA LYS A 167 9.14 12.88 11.73
C LYS A 167 9.69 13.33 10.37
N SER A 168 10.81 12.77 9.93
CA SER A 168 11.42 13.03 8.63
C SER A 168 11.15 11.92 7.60
N ASP A 169 10.76 10.72 8.04
CA ASP A 169 10.55 9.58 7.16
C ASP A 169 9.39 9.81 6.19
N TYR A 170 9.51 9.32 4.96
CA TYR A 170 8.44 9.39 3.96
C TYR A 170 7.20 8.65 4.46
N ARG A 171 6.01 9.17 4.15
CA ARG A 171 4.74 8.48 4.34
C ARG A 171 3.92 8.44 3.06
N CYS A 172 3.81 7.25 2.46
CA CYS A 172 2.99 7.01 1.28
C CYS A 172 1.51 6.86 1.67
N SER A 173 0.72 7.85 1.24
CA SER A 173 -0.73 7.88 1.45
C SER A 173 -1.46 7.63 0.13
N ILE A 174 -2.53 6.83 0.18
CA ILE A 174 -3.36 6.55 -1.00
C ILE A 174 -3.99 7.85 -1.53
N GLY A 175 -4.68 8.59 -0.67
CA GLY A 175 -5.45 9.76 -1.08
C GLY A 175 -4.60 10.99 -1.42
N VAL A 176 -3.40 11.11 -0.84
CA VAL A 176 -2.57 12.32 -0.96
C VAL A 176 -1.43 12.15 -1.96
N VAL A 177 -0.90 10.94 -2.13
CA VAL A 177 0.24 10.68 -3.04
C VAL A 177 -0.24 9.94 -4.27
N TYR A 178 -0.77 8.73 -4.11
CA TYR A 178 -1.07 7.86 -5.25
C TYR A 178 -2.24 8.40 -6.10
N ASN A 179 -3.37 8.73 -5.48
CA ASN A 179 -4.57 9.18 -6.19
C ASN A 179 -4.38 10.55 -6.86
N THR A 180 -3.42 11.35 -6.41
CA THR A 180 -3.13 12.68 -6.93
C THR A 180 -1.93 12.68 -7.86
N PHE A 181 -1.19 11.57 -7.97
CA PHE A 181 0.01 11.48 -8.78
C PHE A 181 -0.33 11.75 -10.25
N PRO A 182 0.27 12.77 -10.88
CA PRO A 182 0.03 13.07 -12.27
C PRO A 182 0.69 12.00 -13.16
N MET A 183 -0.14 11.10 -13.69
CA MET A 183 0.31 10.07 -14.62
C MET A 183 0.89 10.71 -15.89
N PRO A 184 1.81 10.03 -16.59
CA PRO A 184 2.22 10.45 -17.92
C PRO A 184 1.00 10.69 -18.84
N PRO A 185 1.12 11.58 -19.84
CA PRO A 185 0.00 11.97 -20.69
C PRO A 185 -0.70 10.76 -21.34
N GLU A 186 -1.99 10.93 -21.64
CA GLU A 186 -2.76 9.91 -22.36
C GLU A 186 -2.07 9.55 -23.70
N GLY A 187 -2.02 8.24 -24.01
CA GLY A 187 -1.29 7.72 -25.17
C GLY A 187 0.21 7.49 -24.95
N ALA A 188 0.76 7.81 -23.78
CA ALA A 188 2.11 7.42 -23.41
C ALA A 188 2.24 5.88 -23.43
N ALA A 189 3.28 5.38 -24.11
CA ALA A 189 3.53 3.95 -24.25
C ALA A 189 4.16 3.35 -22.98
N LEU A 190 3.36 3.25 -21.90
CA LEU A 190 3.80 2.76 -20.59
C LEU A 190 4.42 1.36 -20.66
N SER A 191 3.94 0.49 -21.56
CA SER A 191 4.48 -0.86 -21.77
C SER A 191 5.98 -0.89 -22.11
N ARG A 192 6.55 0.22 -22.61
CA ARG A 192 8.00 0.36 -22.83
C ARG A 192 8.80 0.32 -21.53
N LEU A 193 8.15 0.49 -20.38
CA LEU A 193 8.78 0.40 -19.06
C LEU A 193 8.94 -1.04 -18.58
N GLU A 194 8.18 -2.00 -19.11
CA GLU A 194 8.14 -3.37 -18.58
C GLU A 194 9.50 -4.09 -18.64
N PRO A 195 10.28 -4.03 -19.74
CA PRO A 195 11.60 -4.64 -19.76
C PRO A 195 12.57 -3.99 -18.76
N LEU A 196 12.41 -2.68 -18.50
CA LEU A 196 13.25 -1.95 -17.55
C LEU A 196 12.87 -2.27 -16.10
N ALA A 197 11.58 -2.42 -15.83
CA ALA A 197 11.06 -2.92 -14.56
C ALA A 197 11.63 -4.30 -14.26
N GLN A 198 11.57 -5.21 -15.24
CA GLN A 198 12.11 -6.56 -15.10
C GLN A 198 13.62 -6.53 -14.83
N ALA A 199 14.39 -5.73 -15.58
CA ALA A 199 15.82 -5.56 -15.32
C ALA A 199 16.12 -5.03 -13.90
N GLY A 200 15.24 -4.18 -13.35
CA GLY A 200 15.32 -3.73 -11.96
C GLY A 200 15.09 -4.86 -10.95
N LEU A 201 14.10 -5.72 -11.20
CA LEU A 201 13.84 -6.91 -10.38
C LEU A 201 14.99 -7.93 -10.48
N ASP A 202 15.50 -8.17 -11.68
CA ASP A 202 16.63 -9.07 -11.93
C ASP A 202 17.90 -8.57 -11.23
N ALA A 203 18.13 -7.26 -11.25
CA ALA A 203 19.26 -6.65 -10.55
C ALA A 203 19.18 -6.86 -9.04
N ARG A 204 17.98 -6.86 -8.44
CA ARG A 204 17.78 -7.23 -7.03
C ARG A 204 18.03 -8.73 -6.82
N ALA A 205 17.49 -9.58 -7.69
CA ALA A 205 17.61 -11.03 -7.59
C ALA A 205 19.06 -11.54 -7.69
N ALA A 206 19.95 -10.75 -8.30
CA ALA A 206 21.39 -11.02 -8.35
C ALA A 206 22.08 -10.93 -6.96
N HIS A 207 21.45 -10.32 -5.96
CA HIS A 207 21.99 -10.12 -4.61
C HIS A 207 21.21 -10.93 -3.57
N ARG A 208 21.23 -12.25 -3.73
CA ARG A 208 20.50 -13.18 -2.84
C ARG A 208 20.97 -13.01 -1.38
N GLY A 209 20.01 -12.93 -0.46
CA GLY A 209 20.27 -12.81 0.98
C GLY A 209 20.41 -11.38 1.50
N ALA A 210 20.53 -10.37 0.64
CA ALA A 210 20.50 -8.96 1.06
C ALA A 210 19.05 -8.51 1.34
N ALA A 211 18.84 -7.76 2.41
CA ALA A 211 17.55 -7.15 2.68
C ALA A 211 17.29 -5.98 1.71
N LEU A 212 16.03 -5.70 1.39
CA LEU A 212 15.67 -4.53 0.57
C LEU A 212 16.13 -3.22 1.21
N ALA A 213 16.19 -3.17 2.55
CA ALA A 213 16.69 -2.03 3.30
C ALA A 213 18.14 -1.69 2.93
N ASP A 214 18.99 -2.71 2.74
CA ASP A 214 20.41 -2.58 2.40
C ASP A 214 20.60 -2.31 0.91
N LEU A 215 19.88 -3.05 0.06
CA LEU A 215 19.92 -2.84 -1.40
C LEU A 215 19.51 -1.42 -1.82
N TYR A 216 18.73 -0.74 -0.99
CA TYR A 216 18.26 0.63 -1.21
C TYR A 216 18.88 1.67 -0.28
N ASP A 217 19.87 1.30 0.53
CA ASP A 217 20.69 2.30 1.22
C ASP A 217 21.57 3.02 0.18
N PRO A 218 21.63 4.37 0.19
CA PRO A 218 22.35 5.13 -0.83
C PRO A 218 23.86 4.81 -0.88
N ASP A 219 24.46 4.42 0.23
CA ASP A 219 25.89 4.11 0.33
C ASP A 219 26.19 2.66 -0.08
N LEU A 220 25.22 1.76 0.08
CA LEU A 220 25.36 0.33 -0.19
C LEU A 220 24.75 -0.13 -1.53
N MET A 221 23.86 0.67 -2.14
CA MET A 221 23.10 0.26 -3.32
C MET A 221 24.04 -0.24 -4.44
N PRO A 222 23.89 -1.51 -4.87
CA PRO A 222 24.77 -2.08 -5.88
C PRO A 222 24.72 -1.34 -7.22
N PRO A 223 25.85 -1.19 -7.93
CA PRO A 223 25.91 -0.44 -9.19
C PRO A 223 24.95 -0.95 -10.28
N ASN A 224 24.70 -2.26 -10.35
CA ASN A 224 23.75 -2.83 -11.31
C ASN A 224 22.30 -2.39 -11.02
N LEU A 225 21.89 -2.40 -9.75
CA LEU A 225 20.56 -1.93 -9.33
C LEU A 225 20.40 -0.42 -9.55
N ARG A 226 21.42 0.36 -9.22
CA ARG A 226 21.44 1.81 -9.48
C ARG A 226 21.28 2.12 -10.97
N ARG A 227 22.02 1.42 -11.84
CA ARG A 227 21.90 1.59 -13.30
C ARG A 227 20.50 1.20 -13.82
N ALA A 228 19.89 0.18 -13.25
CA ALA A 228 18.54 -0.23 -13.61
C ALA A 228 17.51 0.88 -13.29
N HIS A 229 17.57 1.47 -12.09
CA HIS A 229 16.72 2.61 -11.74
C HIS A 229 16.96 3.83 -12.64
N GLN A 230 18.22 4.18 -12.89
CA GLN A 230 18.53 5.29 -13.79
C GLN A 230 17.97 5.05 -15.22
N ALA A 231 17.89 3.80 -15.67
CA ALA A 231 17.26 3.47 -16.94
C ALA A 231 15.74 3.64 -16.90
N ILE A 232 15.09 3.19 -15.81
CA ILE A 232 13.67 3.46 -15.53
C ILE A 232 13.41 4.97 -15.52
N ASP A 233 14.19 5.75 -14.77
CA ASP A 233 14.04 7.20 -14.65
C ASP A 233 14.12 7.90 -16.01
N ARG A 234 15.14 7.58 -16.81
CA ARG A 234 15.27 8.15 -18.15
C ARG A 234 14.07 7.80 -19.04
N ALA A 235 13.48 6.62 -18.87
CA ALA A 235 12.31 6.22 -19.64
C ALA A 235 11.04 6.92 -19.17
N VAL A 236 10.81 7.00 -17.85
CA VAL A 236 9.68 7.72 -17.26
C VAL A 236 9.75 9.21 -17.57
N ASP A 237 10.91 9.84 -17.42
CA ASP A 237 11.12 11.24 -17.78
C ASP A 237 10.71 11.51 -19.25
N ARG A 238 11.09 10.61 -20.17
CA ARG A 238 10.72 10.71 -21.60
C ARG A 238 9.23 10.53 -21.86
N LEU A 239 8.52 9.79 -21.01
CA LEU A 239 7.06 9.66 -21.11
C LEU A 239 6.36 10.93 -20.63
N CYS A 240 6.92 11.65 -19.65
CA CYS A 240 6.38 12.92 -19.19
C CYS A 240 6.71 14.08 -20.15
N ARG A 241 7.94 14.13 -20.69
CA ARG A 241 8.41 15.21 -21.56
C ARG A 241 9.54 14.77 -22.48
N ARG A 242 9.60 15.35 -23.69
CA ARG A 242 10.64 15.06 -24.70
C ARG A 242 12.06 15.32 -24.20
N THR A 243 12.27 16.39 -23.43
CA THR A 243 13.54 16.70 -22.78
C THR A 243 13.53 16.16 -21.36
N GLY A 244 14.62 15.51 -20.95
CA GLY A 244 14.80 15.04 -19.56
C GLY A 244 14.84 16.20 -18.56
N PHE A 245 14.89 15.89 -17.27
CA PHE A 245 14.88 16.88 -16.19
C PHE A 245 16.29 17.07 -15.63
N ALA A 246 16.69 18.33 -15.44
CA ALA A 246 17.99 18.70 -14.90
C ALA A 246 18.05 18.60 -13.37
N SER A 247 16.89 18.63 -12.69
CA SER A 247 16.81 18.56 -11.22
C SER A 247 15.49 17.97 -10.74
N GLU A 248 15.44 17.59 -9.46
CA GLU A 248 14.18 17.18 -8.80
C GLU A 248 13.17 18.33 -8.77
N ARG A 249 13.62 19.57 -8.52
CA ARG A 249 12.77 20.77 -8.57
C ARG A 249 12.03 20.88 -9.91
N GLU A 250 12.74 20.67 -11.02
CA GLU A 250 12.12 20.74 -12.36
C GLU A 250 11.08 19.63 -12.57
N ARG A 251 11.31 18.42 -12.02
CA ARG A 251 10.31 17.34 -12.03
C ARG A 251 9.04 17.76 -11.28
N VAL A 252 9.21 18.34 -10.09
CA VAL A 252 8.08 18.79 -9.25
C VAL A 252 7.29 19.89 -9.94
N GLU A 253 7.94 20.92 -10.47
CA GLU A 253 7.28 22.01 -11.22
C GLU A 253 6.47 21.46 -12.41
N HIS A 254 7.02 20.48 -13.13
CA HIS A 254 6.30 19.82 -14.22
C HIS A 254 5.12 18.97 -13.74
N LEU A 255 5.27 18.23 -12.65
CA LEU A 255 4.17 17.45 -12.06
C LEU A 255 3.04 18.35 -11.58
N PHE A 256 3.33 19.49 -10.95
CA PHE A 256 2.30 20.48 -10.59
C PHE A 256 1.54 21.00 -11.82
N MET A 257 2.25 21.32 -12.90
CA MET A 257 1.62 21.70 -14.17
C MET A 257 0.70 20.60 -14.74
N LEU A 258 1.09 19.33 -14.64
CA LEU A 258 0.23 18.21 -15.06
C LEU A 258 -0.98 18.05 -14.12
N TYR A 259 -0.76 18.19 -12.81
CA TYR A 259 -1.83 18.11 -11.81
C TYR A 259 -2.89 19.20 -12.03
N GLU A 260 -2.49 20.46 -12.24
CA GLU A 260 -3.42 21.56 -12.52
C GLU A 260 -4.26 21.30 -13.78
N LYS A 261 -3.64 20.73 -14.82
CA LYS A 261 -4.37 20.33 -16.05
C LYS A 261 -5.38 19.22 -15.78
N MET A 262 -5.09 18.26 -14.90
CA MET A 262 -6.05 17.23 -14.50
C MET A 262 -7.24 17.80 -13.72
N GLN A 263 -7.03 18.85 -12.93
CA GLN A 263 -8.10 19.48 -12.14
C GLN A 263 -8.96 20.45 -12.96
N THR A 264 -8.40 21.11 -13.98
CA THR A 264 -9.08 22.15 -14.77
C THR A 264 -10.45 21.68 -15.33
N PRO A 265 -10.59 20.49 -15.95
CA PRO A 265 -11.89 19.99 -16.40
C PRO A 265 -12.89 19.75 -15.26
N LEU A 266 -12.43 19.31 -14.09
CA LEU A 266 -13.27 19.06 -12.91
C LEU A 266 -13.82 20.38 -12.35
N GLU A 267 -12.99 21.41 -12.29
CA GLU A 267 -13.42 22.75 -11.85
C GLU A 267 -14.46 23.37 -12.79
N LEU A 268 -14.25 23.25 -14.10
CA LEU A 268 -15.21 23.72 -15.10
C LEU A 268 -16.56 22.98 -14.99
N ALA A 269 -16.52 21.66 -14.80
CA ALA A 269 -17.72 20.85 -14.59
C ALA A 269 -18.46 21.20 -13.28
N ALA A 270 -17.73 21.47 -12.20
CA ALA A 270 -18.31 21.90 -10.92
C ALA A 270 -18.98 23.29 -11.03
N ARG A 271 -18.34 24.24 -11.72
CA ARG A 271 -18.91 25.57 -11.99
C ARG A 271 -20.16 25.52 -12.86
N GLY A 272 -20.25 24.58 -13.80
CA GLY A 272 -21.44 24.34 -14.62
C GLY A 272 -22.67 23.87 -13.84
N LYS A 273 -22.48 23.10 -12.76
CA LYS A 273 -23.58 22.60 -11.90
C LYS A 273 -24.18 23.66 -10.97
N SER A 274 -23.43 24.71 -10.63
CA SER A 274 -23.89 25.81 -9.76
C SER A 274 -24.95 26.72 -10.42
N LYS A 275 -25.03 26.77 -11.77
CA LYS A 275 -25.96 27.65 -12.50
C LYS A 275 -27.39 27.13 -12.65
N ARG A 276 -27.76 25.99 -12.04
CA ARG A 276 -29.14 25.50 -12.08
C ARG A 276 -30.00 26.31 -11.09
N ARG A 277 -30.42 27.50 -11.54
CA ARG A 277 -31.34 28.45 -10.86
C ARG A 277 -32.47 27.67 -10.16
N ARG A 278 -32.59 27.83 -8.84
CA ARG A 278 -33.82 27.56 -8.09
C ARG A 278 -34.95 28.36 -8.77
N ARG A 279 -35.90 27.68 -9.44
CA ARG A 279 -37.18 28.32 -9.79
C ARG A 279 -37.91 28.55 -8.47
N THR A 280 -38.04 29.81 -8.07
CA THR A 280 -38.87 30.22 -6.95
C THR A 280 -40.31 29.78 -7.25
N PRO A 281 -41.00 29.04 -6.34
CA PRO A 281 -42.41 28.77 -6.54
C PRO A 281 -43.19 30.08 -6.50
N ALA A 282 -44.08 30.29 -7.46
CA ALA A 282 -44.99 31.44 -7.47
C ALA A 282 -45.84 31.41 -6.19
N SER A 283 -45.82 32.50 -5.43
CA SER A 283 -46.66 32.68 -4.25
C SER A 283 -48.13 32.74 -4.68
N TRP A 284 -48.94 31.82 -4.17
CA TRP A 284 -50.40 31.94 -4.24
C TRP A 284 -50.81 33.14 -3.38
N ARG A 285 -51.42 34.15 -4.02
CA ARG A 285 -52.11 35.24 -3.34
C ARG A 285 -53.48 34.71 -2.92
N ASP A 286 -53.75 34.73 -1.62
CA ASP A 286 -55.07 34.47 -1.08
C ASP A 286 -55.87 35.78 -1.10
N THR A 287 -56.91 35.81 -1.91
CA THR A 287 -57.94 36.85 -1.94
C THR A 287 -58.94 36.60 -0.82
N ARG A 288 -59.17 37.61 0.03
CA ARG A 288 -60.44 37.75 0.74
C ARG A 288 -61.52 38.23 -0.23
#